data_AF-L0PGI3-F1
#
_entry.id   AF-L0PGI3-F1
#
_cell.length_a   1.000
_cell.length_b   1.000
_cell.length_c   1.000
_cell.angle_alpha   90.00
_cell.angle_beta   90.00
_cell.angle_gamma   90.00
#
_symmetry.space_group_name_H-M   'P 1'
#
loop_
_entity.id
_entity.type
_entity.pdbx_description
1 polymer ?
#
loop_
_entity_poly.entity_id
_entity_poly.type
_entity_poly.pdbx_seq_one_letter_code
_entity_poly.pdbx_strand_id
1 'polypeptide(L)'
;MEINTESFNPFYDDLNEKNPSKIAIEQLEQEIFSNDFSKERLSNAIKQLSEIAEKVGLDPISIDKGISMICRSHHIGQSNATTIINLMMPCEKVKQKTAIRILGSLGHGKGRANLCNKFKNMLLKWIVMVYDYLDGYDELNQLYGVIFHYIGFVTLRKYLCHILILITRRNNVKAFRIEKLLEIQRQAPNDQSIFSLLQLYKSYYPDIIVTKFLKVHDKLFDHPNKSWLAKVNALQESSSSKMKKDHDTSHYEIMGNFYRGFKRQKFGNFVIPEIRTFGSKKESYTTEEIRTKQDLVEHIDDIEFPGQLVSILDSPILQNLLVLRCPEFAIERLNFWFEAKLSSDLRENNNDKNLHISL
;
A
#
# COMPACT_ATOMS: atom_id res chain seq x y z
N MET A 1 29.53 -6.11 -56.91
CA MET A 1 29.20 -4.84 -56.24
C MET A 1 29.00 -5.16 -54.78
N GLU A 2 30.09 -5.05 -54.03
CA GLU A 2 30.07 -4.97 -52.57
C GLU A 2 29.44 -3.64 -52.17
N ILE A 3 28.54 -3.64 -51.19
CA ILE A 3 28.45 -2.55 -50.22
C ILE A 3 28.28 -3.21 -48.85
N ASN A 4 29.39 -3.26 -48.13
CA ASN A 4 29.44 -3.41 -46.68
C ASN A 4 28.68 -2.26 -46.03
N THR A 5 27.87 -2.58 -45.02
CA THR A 5 27.75 -1.75 -43.82
C THR A 5 27.59 -2.67 -42.61
N GLU A 6 28.74 -3.12 -42.10
CA GLU A 6 28.88 -3.44 -40.69
C GLU A 6 28.52 -2.17 -39.89
N SER A 7 27.36 -2.16 -39.24
CA SER A 7 27.13 -1.28 -38.10
C SER A 7 27.39 -2.10 -36.84
N PHE A 8 28.67 -2.21 -36.49
CA PHE A 8 29.13 -2.56 -35.15
C PHE A 8 28.34 -1.75 -34.12
N ASN A 9 27.52 -2.42 -33.31
CA ASN A 9 26.88 -1.81 -32.16
C ASN A 9 27.38 -2.56 -30.89
N PRO A 10 28.56 -2.20 -30.37
CA PRO A 10 29.29 -3.00 -29.38
C PRO A 10 28.72 -2.91 -27.95
N PHE A 11 27.46 -2.47 -27.79
CA PHE A 11 26.85 -2.21 -26.49
C PHE A 11 25.67 -3.12 -26.15
N TYR A 12 25.22 -3.98 -27.06
CA TYR A 12 23.97 -4.74 -26.89
C TYR A 12 24.10 -6.27 -26.91
N ASP A 13 25.30 -6.84 -27.08
CA ASP A 13 25.47 -8.30 -27.11
C ASP A 13 25.68 -8.97 -25.73
N ASP A 14 25.78 -8.23 -24.63
CA ASP A 14 26.06 -8.81 -23.30
C ASP A 14 24.83 -8.97 -22.38
N LEU A 15 23.62 -8.58 -22.80
CA LEU A 15 22.44 -8.58 -21.91
C LEU A 15 21.66 -9.90 -21.83
N ASN A 16 22.16 -10.97 -22.46
CA ASN A 16 21.51 -12.29 -22.43
C ASN A 16 22.23 -13.36 -21.60
N GLU A 17 23.21 -13.02 -20.75
CA GLU A 17 23.95 -14.05 -20.00
C GLU A 17 23.91 -14.01 -18.46
N LYS A 18 23.19 -13.08 -17.81
CA LYS A 18 22.63 -13.21 -16.43
C LYS A 18 22.06 -11.85 -15.99
N ASN A 19 20.84 -11.82 -15.45
CA ASN A 19 20.28 -10.62 -14.81
C ASN A 19 21.27 -10.09 -13.74
N PRO A 20 21.75 -8.83 -13.83
CA PRO A 20 22.78 -8.31 -12.93
C PRO A 20 22.32 -8.29 -11.46
N SER A 21 21.03 -8.07 -11.23
CA SER A 21 20.37 -8.21 -9.93
C SER A 21 20.52 -9.61 -9.33
N LYS A 22 20.35 -10.65 -10.16
CA LYS A 22 20.42 -12.05 -9.73
C LYS A 22 21.84 -12.44 -9.35
N ILE A 23 22.84 -12.01 -10.12
CA ILE A 23 24.27 -12.24 -9.82
C ILE A 23 24.64 -11.58 -8.50
N ALA A 24 24.24 -10.33 -8.29
CA ALA A 24 24.56 -9.59 -7.07
C ALA A 24 23.95 -10.24 -5.81
N ILE A 25 22.71 -10.75 -5.91
CA ILE A 25 22.08 -11.48 -4.81
C ILE A 25 22.71 -12.86 -4.59
N GLU A 26 23.12 -13.56 -5.65
CA GLU A 26 23.85 -14.83 -5.55
C GLU A 26 25.22 -14.66 -4.87
N GLN A 27 25.97 -13.62 -5.23
CA GLN A 27 27.22 -13.27 -4.57
C GLN A 27 27.00 -12.95 -3.09
N LEU A 28 25.96 -12.18 -2.79
CA LEU A 28 25.64 -11.82 -1.42
C LEU A 28 25.19 -13.05 -0.59
N GLU A 29 24.47 -14.00 -1.20
CA GLU A 29 24.12 -15.27 -0.57
C GLU A 29 25.35 -16.13 -0.25
N GLN A 30 26.27 -16.26 -1.22
CA GLN A 30 27.51 -17.01 -1.03
C GLN A 30 28.34 -16.45 0.14
N GLU A 31 28.48 -15.14 0.24
CA GLU A 31 29.24 -14.50 1.33
C GLU A 31 28.57 -14.65 2.70
N ILE A 32 27.24 -14.74 2.76
CA ILE A 32 26.50 -14.85 4.02
C ILE A 32 26.48 -16.27 4.57
N PHE A 33 26.45 -17.28 3.68
CA PHE A 33 26.40 -18.69 4.08
C PHE A 33 27.74 -19.41 3.95
N SER A 34 28.81 -18.75 3.49
CA SER A 34 30.16 -19.29 3.51
C SER A 34 30.67 -19.46 4.95
N ASN A 35 31.44 -20.52 5.19
CA ASN A 35 32.10 -20.78 6.47
C ASN A 35 33.16 -19.71 6.82
N ASP A 36 33.71 -19.01 5.82
CA ASP A 36 34.71 -17.95 5.96
C ASP A 36 34.07 -16.56 5.85
N PHE A 37 33.22 -16.20 6.82
CA PHE A 37 32.53 -14.91 6.83
C PHE A 37 33.50 -13.73 7.02
N SER A 38 33.64 -12.88 5.98
CA SER A 38 34.40 -11.63 6.05
C SER A 38 33.48 -10.41 5.97
N LYS A 39 33.58 -9.52 6.97
CA LYS A 39 32.83 -8.25 7.02
C LYS A 39 33.16 -7.33 5.84
N GLU A 40 34.38 -7.37 5.34
CA GLU A 40 34.85 -6.52 4.23
C GLU A 40 34.26 -6.97 2.90
N ARG A 41 34.22 -8.29 2.65
CA ARG A 41 33.60 -8.86 1.45
C ARG A 41 32.10 -8.58 1.41
N LEU A 42 31.42 -8.73 2.55
CA LEU A 42 30.01 -8.36 2.69
C LEU A 42 29.77 -6.87 2.37
N SER A 43 30.64 -5.98 2.86
CA SER A 43 30.53 -4.53 2.57
C SER A 43 30.67 -4.24 1.08
N ASN A 44 31.61 -4.90 0.39
CA ASN A 44 31.80 -4.75 -1.04
C ASN A 44 30.61 -5.29 -1.85
N ALA A 45 30.07 -6.47 -1.47
CA ALA A 45 28.86 -7.01 -2.10
C ALA A 45 27.65 -6.09 -1.92
N ILE A 46 27.50 -5.46 -0.74
CA ILE A 46 26.43 -4.48 -0.50
C ILE A 46 26.61 -3.23 -1.37
N LYS A 47 27.85 -2.76 -1.60
CA LYS A 47 28.12 -1.62 -2.50
C LYS A 47 27.74 -1.94 -3.94
N GLN A 48 28.15 -3.10 -4.45
CA GLN A 48 27.77 -3.56 -5.79
C GLN A 48 26.25 -3.67 -5.94
N LEU A 49 25.57 -4.23 -4.94
CA LEU A 49 24.11 -4.29 -4.92
C LEU A 49 23.48 -2.89 -4.93
N SER A 50 24.06 -1.94 -4.19
CA SER A 50 23.58 -0.55 -4.16
C SER A 50 23.64 0.12 -5.52
N GLU A 51 24.76 -0.05 -6.25
CA GLU A 51 24.93 0.53 -7.58
C GLU A 51 23.91 -0.03 -8.58
N ILE A 52 23.62 -1.33 -8.51
CA ILE A 52 22.64 -1.98 -9.38
C ILE A 52 21.22 -1.54 -9.01
N ALA A 53 20.89 -1.53 -7.72
CA ALA A 53 19.59 -1.14 -7.23
C ALA A 53 19.26 0.32 -7.59
N GLU A 54 20.23 1.23 -7.54
CA GLU A 54 20.00 2.64 -7.90
C GLU A 54 19.86 2.87 -9.42
N LYS A 55 20.49 2.06 -10.26
CA LYS A 55 20.45 2.24 -11.72
C LYS A 55 19.27 1.53 -12.39
N VAL A 56 19.00 0.29 -11.97
CA VAL A 56 18.03 -0.59 -12.64
C VAL A 56 16.91 -0.96 -11.69
N GLY A 57 17.19 -1.09 -10.39
CA GLY A 57 16.31 -1.72 -9.41
C GLY A 57 16.54 -3.22 -9.33
N LEU A 58 15.67 -3.93 -8.62
CA LEU A 58 15.73 -5.39 -8.45
C LEU A 58 14.50 -6.08 -9.03
N ASP A 59 14.74 -7.24 -9.66
CA ASP A 59 13.68 -8.10 -10.18
C ASP A 59 12.93 -8.83 -9.04
N PRO A 60 11.68 -9.26 -9.27
CA PRO A 60 10.86 -9.89 -8.24
C PRO A 60 11.48 -11.16 -7.64
N ILE A 61 12.26 -11.92 -8.40
CA ILE A 61 12.90 -13.16 -7.95
C ILE A 61 14.08 -12.83 -7.03
N SER A 62 14.91 -11.87 -7.41
CA SER A 62 16.01 -11.39 -6.56
C SER A 62 15.54 -10.78 -5.25
N ILE A 63 14.43 -10.02 -5.27
CA ILE A 63 13.80 -9.48 -4.06
C ILE A 63 13.34 -10.61 -3.13
N ASP A 64 12.62 -11.59 -3.68
CA ASP A 64 12.13 -12.73 -2.91
C ASP A 64 13.28 -13.53 -2.28
N LYS A 65 14.35 -13.76 -3.05
CA LYS A 65 15.55 -14.46 -2.61
C LYS A 65 16.30 -13.68 -1.54
N GLY A 66 16.55 -12.39 -1.75
CA GLY A 66 17.22 -11.51 -0.79
C GLY A 66 16.49 -11.42 0.55
N ILE A 67 15.16 -11.33 0.52
CA ILE A 67 14.33 -11.34 1.74
C ILE A 67 14.36 -12.72 2.41
N SER A 68 14.32 -13.81 1.65
CA SER A 68 14.41 -15.17 2.20
C SER A 68 15.71 -15.40 2.98
N MET A 69 16.81 -14.89 2.45
CA MET A 69 18.14 -14.98 3.02
C MET A 69 18.21 -14.15 4.31
N ILE A 70 17.69 -12.92 4.28
CA ILE A 70 17.52 -12.06 5.45
C ILE A 70 16.72 -12.76 6.55
N CYS A 71 15.62 -13.43 6.22
CA CYS A 71 14.77 -14.13 7.18
C CYS A 71 15.43 -15.39 7.79
N ARG A 72 16.52 -15.90 7.19
CA ARG A 72 17.22 -17.12 7.60
C ARG A 72 18.57 -16.85 8.29
N SER A 73 19.25 -15.75 7.95
CA SER A 73 20.62 -15.53 8.40
C SER A 73 20.71 -15.01 9.83
N HIS A 74 21.68 -15.55 10.58
CA HIS A 74 22.04 -15.11 11.93
C HIS A 74 23.28 -14.20 11.97
N HIS A 75 24.01 -14.08 10.86
CA HIS A 75 25.33 -13.43 10.82
C HIS A 75 25.26 -11.96 10.36
N ILE A 76 24.13 -11.51 9.82
CA ILE A 76 23.99 -10.14 9.32
C ILE A 76 23.78 -9.18 10.49
N GLY A 77 24.70 -8.22 10.65
CA GLY A 77 24.53 -7.13 11.60
C GLY A 77 23.34 -6.22 11.25
N GLN A 78 22.71 -5.62 12.27
CA GLN A 78 21.50 -4.79 12.13
C GLN A 78 21.65 -3.64 11.12
N SER A 79 22.84 -3.02 11.03
CA SER A 79 23.10 -1.93 10.09
C SER A 79 23.04 -2.41 8.65
N ASN A 80 23.82 -3.45 8.33
CA ASN A 80 23.87 -4.05 7.00
C ASN A 80 22.50 -4.56 6.56
N ALA A 81 21.77 -5.20 7.47
CA ALA A 81 20.44 -5.72 7.18
C ALA A 81 19.44 -4.60 6.86
N THR A 82 19.56 -3.45 7.54
CA THR A 82 18.73 -2.26 7.25
C THR A 82 19.07 -1.67 5.89
N THR A 83 20.37 -1.59 5.55
CA THR A 83 20.82 -1.15 4.23
C THR A 83 20.29 -2.07 3.14
N ILE A 84 20.46 -3.38 3.28
CA ILE A 84 19.98 -4.36 2.30
C ILE A 84 18.47 -4.24 2.11
N ILE A 85 17.66 -4.13 3.18
CA ILE A 85 16.20 -3.97 3.07
C ILE A 85 15.83 -2.68 2.31
N ASN A 86 16.52 -1.56 2.59
CA ASN A 86 16.24 -0.31 1.87
C ASN A 86 16.66 -0.38 0.39
N LEU A 87 17.66 -1.20 0.05
CA LEU A 87 18.09 -1.43 -1.32
C LEU A 87 17.14 -2.34 -2.11
N MET A 88 16.22 -3.07 -1.47
CA MET A 88 15.20 -3.91 -2.10
C MET A 88 14.12 -3.06 -2.80
N MET A 89 14.53 -2.32 -3.84
CA MET A 89 13.69 -1.45 -4.69
C MET A 89 13.13 -2.25 -5.87
N PRO A 90 11.81 -2.35 -6.03
CA PRO A 90 11.20 -3.13 -7.09
C PRO A 90 11.24 -2.42 -8.46
N CYS A 91 11.76 -3.12 -9.48
CA CYS A 91 11.57 -2.73 -10.89
C CYS A 91 10.15 -2.98 -11.37
N GLU A 92 9.56 -4.08 -10.92
CA GLU A 92 8.28 -4.63 -11.37
C GLU A 92 7.41 -4.97 -10.17
N LYS A 93 6.21 -5.50 -10.43
CA LYS A 93 5.32 -5.97 -9.36
C LYS A 93 5.98 -7.08 -8.53
N VAL A 94 5.86 -6.97 -7.21
CA VAL A 94 6.40 -7.90 -6.23
C VAL A 94 5.35 -8.95 -5.90
N LYS A 95 5.76 -10.22 -5.86
CA LYS A 95 4.87 -11.32 -5.49
C LYS A 95 4.37 -11.20 -4.05
N GLN A 96 3.06 -11.40 -3.84
CA GLN A 96 2.42 -11.41 -2.51
C GLN A 96 3.06 -12.44 -1.56
N LYS A 97 3.56 -13.56 -2.11
CA LYS A 97 4.28 -14.61 -1.37
C LYS A 97 5.50 -14.08 -0.61
N THR A 98 6.15 -13.03 -1.11
CA THR A 98 7.29 -12.39 -0.44
C THR A 98 6.86 -11.73 0.87
N ALA A 99 5.75 -11.00 0.86
CA ALA A 99 5.18 -10.37 2.05
C ALA A 99 4.70 -11.43 3.07
N ILE A 100 4.08 -12.52 2.59
CA ILE A 100 3.64 -13.64 3.42
C ILE A 100 4.82 -14.31 4.12
N ARG A 101 5.95 -14.49 3.42
CA ARG A 101 7.18 -15.05 4.01
C ARG A 101 7.70 -14.18 5.16
N ILE A 102 7.69 -12.86 4.99
CA ILE A 102 8.05 -11.92 6.05
C ILE A 102 7.12 -12.10 7.25
N LEU A 103 5.79 -12.11 7.03
CA LEU A 103 4.82 -12.31 8.11
C LEU A 103 5.02 -13.67 8.81
N GLY A 104 5.32 -14.72 8.05
CA GLY A 104 5.64 -16.05 8.58
C GLY A 104 6.95 -16.11 9.37
N SER A 105 7.86 -15.15 9.19
CA SER A 105 9.12 -15.03 9.94
C SER A 105 8.98 -14.29 11.28
N LEU A 106 7.83 -13.66 11.56
CA LEU A 106 7.61 -12.93 12.82
C LEU A 106 7.50 -13.86 14.04
N GLY A 107 7.01 -15.09 13.84
CA GLY A 107 6.81 -16.08 14.90
C GLY A 107 8.10 -16.73 15.39
N HIS A 108 8.00 -17.43 16.51
CA HIS A 108 9.10 -18.22 17.08
C HIS A 108 9.02 -19.66 16.53
N GLY A 109 10.14 -20.31 16.22
CA GLY A 109 10.13 -21.69 15.72
C GLY A 109 11.53 -22.26 15.47
N LYS A 110 11.66 -23.59 15.54
CA LYS A 110 12.94 -24.33 15.47
C LYS A 110 13.70 -24.19 14.14
N GLY A 111 13.08 -23.65 13.09
CA GLY A 111 13.70 -23.38 11.79
C GLY A 111 13.62 -21.90 11.37
N ARG A 112 13.37 -21.00 12.31
CA ARG A 112 13.29 -19.54 12.06
C ARG A 112 14.48 -18.86 12.70
N ALA A 113 15.07 -17.89 12.00
CA ALA A 113 16.08 -17.04 12.64
C ALA A 113 15.42 -16.31 13.83
N ASN A 114 16.09 -16.29 14.99
CA ASN A 114 15.61 -15.51 16.13
C ASN A 114 15.87 -14.02 15.85
N LEU A 115 15.03 -13.44 15.01
CA LEU A 115 15.18 -12.05 14.57
C LEU A 115 14.87 -11.11 15.74
N CYS A 116 15.77 -10.17 16.00
CA CYS A 116 15.51 -9.09 16.94
C CYS A 116 14.23 -8.32 16.56
N ASN A 117 13.48 -7.84 17.56
CA ASN A 117 12.26 -7.07 17.33
C ASN A 117 12.48 -5.86 16.41
N LYS A 118 13.64 -5.19 16.50
CA LYS A 118 14.00 -4.08 15.61
C LYS A 118 14.06 -4.51 14.13
N PHE A 119 14.53 -5.72 13.89
CA PHE A 119 14.64 -6.27 12.55
C PHE A 119 13.28 -6.67 11.97
N LYS A 120 12.46 -7.36 12.77
CA LYS A 120 11.05 -7.64 12.44
C LYS A 120 10.30 -6.34 12.08
N ASN A 121 10.52 -5.27 12.85
CA ASN A 121 9.91 -3.97 12.61
C ASN A 121 10.33 -3.35 11.25
N MET A 122 11.59 -3.54 10.85
CA MET A 122 12.10 -3.08 9.56
C MET A 122 11.46 -3.83 8.39
N LEU A 123 11.28 -5.15 8.54
CA LEU A 123 10.61 -5.96 7.52
C LEU A 123 9.13 -5.59 7.37
N LEU A 124 8.43 -5.32 8.48
CA LEU A 124 7.06 -4.80 8.43
C LEU A 124 6.99 -3.43 7.76
N LYS A 125 7.95 -2.54 8.05
CA LYS A 125 8.08 -1.25 7.35
C LYS A 125 8.26 -1.46 5.85
N TRP A 126 9.05 -2.45 5.43
CA TRP A 126 9.25 -2.75 4.02
C TRP A 126 7.95 -3.23 3.35
N ILE A 127 7.16 -4.09 3.99
CA ILE A 127 5.82 -4.48 3.46
C ILE A 127 4.96 -3.25 3.18
N VAL A 128 4.92 -2.29 4.11
CA VAL A 128 4.19 -1.03 3.91
C VAL A 128 4.72 -0.25 2.71
N MET A 129 6.04 -0.19 2.55
CA MET A 129 6.66 0.54 1.43
C MET A 129 6.39 -0.12 0.07
N VAL A 130 6.28 -1.45 0.02
CA VAL A 130 6.03 -2.17 -1.24
C VAL A 130 4.56 -2.49 -1.51
N TYR A 131 3.64 -2.10 -0.61
CA TYR A 131 2.24 -2.51 -0.67
C TYR A 131 1.56 -2.14 -2.00
N ASP A 132 1.84 -0.95 -2.53
CA ASP A 132 1.27 -0.47 -3.80
C ASP A 132 1.88 -1.17 -5.03
N TYR A 133 2.97 -1.91 -4.85
CA TYR A 133 3.68 -2.64 -5.90
C TYR A 133 3.45 -4.15 -5.85
N LEU A 134 2.52 -4.63 -5.02
CA LEU A 134 2.20 -6.06 -4.95
C LEU A 134 1.43 -6.51 -6.21
N ASP A 135 1.63 -7.77 -6.60
CA ASP A 135 0.91 -8.42 -7.70
C ASP A 135 -0.56 -8.74 -7.36
N GLY A 136 -0.88 -8.88 -6.07
CA GLY A 136 -2.22 -9.13 -5.56
C GLY A 136 -2.31 -8.98 -4.04
N TYR A 137 -3.53 -9.07 -3.51
CA TYR A 137 -3.82 -8.84 -2.09
C TYR A 137 -4.58 -9.98 -1.41
N ASP A 138 -5.09 -10.97 -2.13
CA ASP A 138 -6.06 -11.93 -1.59
C ASP A 138 -5.44 -12.88 -0.56
N GLU A 139 -4.26 -13.43 -0.84
CA GLU A 139 -3.55 -14.28 0.12
C GLU A 139 -3.14 -13.46 1.36
N LEU A 140 -2.78 -12.19 1.18
CA LEU A 140 -2.44 -11.29 2.28
C LEU A 140 -3.66 -10.97 3.17
N ASN A 141 -4.84 -10.79 2.57
CA ASN A 141 -6.09 -10.55 3.28
C ASN A 141 -6.51 -11.76 4.12
N GLN A 142 -6.27 -12.98 3.66
CA GLN A 142 -6.54 -14.20 4.44
C GLN A 142 -5.71 -14.25 5.73
N LEU A 143 -4.53 -13.63 5.74
CA LEU A 143 -3.66 -13.56 6.92
C LEU A 143 -4.03 -12.45 7.91
N TYR A 144 -5.17 -11.75 7.72
CA TYR A 144 -5.62 -10.68 8.60
C TYR A 144 -5.62 -11.11 10.08
N GLY A 145 -6.14 -12.30 10.37
CA GLY A 145 -6.18 -12.83 11.74
C GLY A 145 -4.78 -13.02 12.35
N VAL A 146 -3.81 -13.45 11.54
CA VAL A 146 -2.41 -13.64 11.97
C VAL A 146 -1.77 -12.29 12.25
N ILE A 147 -1.93 -11.30 11.36
CA ILE A 147 -1.39 -9.95 11.56
C ILE A 147 -2.02 -9.30 12.80
N PHE A 148 -3.33 -9.48 12.98
CA PHE A 148 -4.07 -8.96 14.13
C PHE A 148 -3.59 -9.57 15.46
N HIS A 149 -3.25 -10.86 15.48
CA HIS A 149 -2.70 -11.52 16.65
C HIS A 149 -1.40 -10.84 17.16
N TYR A 150 -0.53 -10.39 16.24
CA TYR A 150 0.73 -9.75 16.61
C TYR A 150 0.58 -8.29 17.12
N ILE A 151 -0.61 -7.68 17.10
CA ILE A 151 -0.80 -6.29 17.60
C ILE A 151 -0.40 -6.15 19.09
N GLY A 152 -0.49 -7.23 19.86
CA GLY A 152 -0.05 -7.26 21.26
C GLY A 152 1.41 -6.84 21.47
N PHE A 153 2.28 -7.05 20.47
CA PHE A 153 3.69 -6.68 20.54
C PHE A 153 3.89 -5.18 20.32
N VAL A 154 4.10 -4.43 21.41
CA VAL A 154 4.27 -2.96 21.43
C VAL A 154 5.30 -2.47 20.39
N THR A 155 6.42 -3.18 20.24
CA THR A 155 7.53 -2.79 19.36
C THR A 155 7.20 -2.87 17.87
N LEU A 156 6.30 -3.78 17.47
CA LEU A 156 5.91 -4.02 16.07
C LEU A 156 4.61 -3.31 15.70
N ARG A 157 3.86 -2.90 16.72
CA ARG A 157 2.48 -2.44 16.63
C ARG A 157 2.26 -1.32 15.62
N LYS A 158 3.18 -0.35 15.52
CA LYS A 158 3.04 0.78 14.58
C LYS A 158 2.86 0.30 13.13
N TYR A 159 3.77 -0.53 12.63
CA TYR A 159 3.69 -1.00 11.24
C TYR A 159 2.69 -2.15 11.07
N LEU A 160 2.41 -2.93 12.12
CA LEU A 160 1.29 -3.89 12.09
C LEU A 160 -0.05 -3.18 11.92
N CYS A 161 -0.29 -2.11 12.69
CA CYS A 161 -1.48 -1.28 12.53
C CYS A 161 -1.51 -0.64 11.14
N HIS A 162 -0.38 -0.13 10.64
CA HIS A 162 -0.31 0.40 9.28
C HIS A 162 -0.78 -0.65 8.27
N ILE A 163 -0.18 -1.84 8.26
CA ILE A 163 -0.56 -2.93 7.35
C ILE A 163 -2.04 -3.28 7.52
N LEU A 164 -2.51 -3.42 8.76
CA LEU A 164 -3.90 -3.76 9.04
C LEU A 164 -4.86 -2.74 8.47
N ILE A 165 -4.59 -1.44 8.64
CA ILE A 165 -5.44 -0.41 8.04
C ILE A 165 -5.50 -0.67 6.51
N LEU A 166 -4.38 -1.08 5.86
CA LEU A 166 -4.30 -1.14 4.37
C LEU A 166 -5.13 -2.30 3.83
N ILE A 167 -5.14 -3.40 4.58
CA ILE A 167 -5.85 -4.64 4.25
C ILE A 167 -7.22 -4.75 4.90
N THR A 168 -7.63 -3.80 5.76
CA THR A 168 -8.93 -3.90 6.45
C THR A 168 -10.05 -3.69 5.44
N ARG A 169 -10.87 -4.72 5.29
CA ARG A 169 -12.15 -4.72 4.61
C ARG A 169 -13.27 -4.84 5.64
N ARG A 170 -14.52 -4.65 5.24
CA ARG A 170 -15.66 -4.73 6.17
C ARG A 170 -15.80 -6.11 6.81
N ASN A 171 -15.48 -7.16 6.06
CA ASN A 171 -15.47 -8.54 6.56
C ASN A 171 -14.51 -8.75 7.75
N ASN A 172 -13.46 -7.94 7.84
CA ASN A 172 -12.41 -8.04 8.85
C ASN A 172 -12.79 -7.34 10.15
N VAL A 173 -13.79 -6.47 10.14
CA VAL A 173 -14.25 -5.77 11.34
C VAL A 173 -15.27 -6.64 12.07
N LYS A 174 -14.80 -7.35 13.10
CA LYS A 174 -15.61 -8.27 13.94
C LYS A 174 -15.63 -7.79 15.39
N ALA A 175 -16.72 -8.10 16.11
CA ALA A 175 -16.91 -7.68 17.51
C ALA A 175 -15.72 -8.02 18.41
N PHE A 176 -15.22 -9.26 18.39
CA PHE A 176 -14.07 -9.69 19.20
C PHE A 176 -12.77 -8.91 18.88
N ARG A 177 -12.61 -8.42 17.64
CA ARG A 177 -11.44 -7.59 17.25
C ARG A 177 -11.60 -6.17 17.79
N ILE A 178 -12.82 -5.61 17.71
CA ILE A 178 -13.15 -4.30 18.30
C ILE A 178 -12.89 -4.33 19.81
N GLU A 179 -13.40 -5.35 20.50
CA GLU A 179 -13.18 -5.55 21.94
C GLU A 179 -11.68 -5.63 22.28
N LYS A 180 -10.90 -6.39 21.51
CA LYS A 180 -9.46 -6.49 21.74
C LYS A 180 -8.73 -5.15 21.52
N LEU A 181 -9.11 -4.38 20.50
CA LEU A 181 -8.52 -3.05 20.27
C LEU A 181 -8.86 -2.08 21.40
N LEU A 182 -10.09 -2.11 21.91
CA LEU A 182 -10.51 -1.31 23.06
C LEU A 182 -9.76 -1.71 24.34
N GLU A 183 -9.53 -3.02 24.55
CA GLU A 183 -8.72 -3.52 25.67
C GLU A 183 -7.29 -2.96 25.60
N ILE A 184 -6.64 -3.03 24.43
CA ILE A 184 -5.29 -2.49 24.23
C ILE A 184 -5.27 -0.97 24.40
N GLN A 185 -6.29 -0.25 23.91
CA GLN A 185 -6.41 1.20 24.09
C GLN A 185 -6.52 1.58 25.57
N ARG A 186 -7.26 0.81 26.39
CA ARG A 186 -7.34 1.03 27.84
C ARG A 186 -5.99 0.85 28.53
N GLN A 187 -5.20 -0.12 28.09
CA GLN A 187 -3.85 -0.36 28.62
C GLN A 187 -2.83 0.69 28.16
N ALA A 188 -2.98 1.22 26.94
CA ALA A 188 -2.06 2.18 26.32
C ALA A 188 -2.84 3.34 25.65
N PRO A 189 -3.33 4.34 26.41
CA PRO A 189 -4.21 5.38 25.89
C PRO A 189 -3.53 6.34 24.90
N ASN A 190 -2.19 6.42 24.93
CA ASN A 190 -1.40 7.30 24.06
C ASN A 190 -1.02 6.65 22.72
N ASP A 191 -1.43 5.41 22.47
CA ASP A 191 -1.09 4.71 21.24
C ASP A 191 -1.96 5.16 20.05
N GLN A 192 -1.41 6.11 19.29
CA GLN A 192 -2.06 6.66 18.11
C GLN A 192 -2.30 5.61 17.01
N SER A 193 -1.51 4.53 16.98
CA SER A 193 -1.59 3.52 15.92
C SER A 193 -2.87 2.69 16.05
N ILE A 194 -3.16 2.27 17.29
CA ILE A 194 -4.39 1.54 17.65
C ILE A 194 -5.60 2.45 17.48
N PHE A 195 -5.46 3.68 17.93
CA PHE A 195 -6.52 4.67 17.83
C PHE A 195 -7.00 4.88 16.38
N SER A 196 -6.06 4.94 15.44
CA SER A 196 -6.38 5.13 14.03
C SER A 196 -7.02 3.89 13.39
N LEU A 197 -6.58 2.69 13.78
CA LEU A 197 -7.25 1.45 13.38
C LEU A 197 -8.69 1.37 13.92
N LEU A 198 -8.92 1.85 15.15
CA LEU A 198 -10.26 1.93 15.74
C LEU A 198 -11.14 2.98 15.03
N GLN A 199 -10.56 4.09 14.59
CA GLN A 199 -11.25 5.07 13.77
C GLN A 199 -11.66 4.50 12.40
N LEU A 200 -10.81 3.69 11.77
CA LEU A 200 -11.17 2.92 10.58
C LEU A 200 -12.28 1.91 10.87
N TYR A 201 -12.22 1.19 11.99
CA TYR A 201 -13.29 0.25 12.35
C TYR A 201 -14.62 0.98 12.56
N LYS A 202 -14.59 2.19 13.14
CA LYS A 202 -15.76 3.05 13.30
C LYS A 202 -16.33 3.55 11.97
N SER A 203 -15.50 3.75 10.94
CA SER A 203 -16.05 4.11 9.63
C SER A 203 -16.90 2.99 9.03
N TYR A 204 -16.54 1.73 9.28
CA TYR A 204 -17.36 0.57 8.88
C TYR A 204 -18.57 0.32 9.80
N TYR A 205 -18.44 0.58 11.11
CA TYR A 205 -19.50 0.37 12.10
C TYR A 205 -19.62 1.58 13.04
N PRO A 206 -20.56 2.52 12.78
CA PRO A 206 -20.68 3.76 13.55
C PRO A 206 -21.11 3.55 15.01
N ASP A 207 -21.70 2.39 15.32
CA ASP A 207 -22.19 2.03 16.66
C ASP A 207 -21.07 1.77 17.68
N ILE A 208 -19.80 1.78 17.25
CA ILE A 208 -18.66 1.64 18.15
C ILE A 208 -18.52 2.90 19.02
N ILE A 209 -18.93 2.78 20.29
CA ILE A 209 -18.77 3.81 21.31
C ILE A 209 -17.31 3.84 21.76
N VAL A 210 -16.52 4.77 21.23
CA VAL A 210 -15.14 5.04 21.67
C VAL A 210 -15.16 6.23 22.63
N THR A 211 -14.58 6.04 23.82
CA THR A 211 -14.69 6.99 24.95
C THR A 211 -14.01 8.34 24.70
N LYS A 212 -12.92 8.38 23.91
CA LYS A 212 -12.24 9.62 23.51
C LYS A 212 -11.63 9.46 22.13
N PHE A 213 -11.94 10.37 21.20
CA PHE A 213 -11.20 10.51 19.95
C PHE A 213 -10.04 11.49 20.14
N LEU A 214 -8.80 10.99 20.16
CA LEU A 214 -7.63 11.86 20.00
C LEU A 214 -7.58 12.34 18.54
N LYS A 215 -7.05 13.54 18.28
CA LYS A 215 -6.80 13.93 16.88
C LYS A 215 -5.69 13.03 16.35
N VAL A 216 -5.99 12.16 15.38
CA VAL A 216 -4.96 11.42 14.64
C VAL A 216 -4.04 12.46 14.00
N HIS A 217 -2.74 12.29 14.17
CA HIS A 217 -1.78 13.08 13.41
C HIS A 217 -1.82 12.65 11.95
N ASP A 218 -2.10 13.58 11.03
CA ASP A 218 -2.18 13.31 9.58
C ASP A 218 -0.97 12.55 9.01
N LYS A 219 0.20 12.64 9.66
CA LYS A 219 1.46 12.03 9.21
C LYS A 219 1.75 10.65 9.80
N LEU A 220 0.86 10.07 10.61
CA LEU A 220 1.17 8.85 11.36
C LEU A 220 1.40 7.62 10.45
N PHE A 221 0.66 7.57 9.33
CA PHE A 221 0.73 6.51 8.32
C PHE A 221 1.14 7.03 6.94
N ASP A 222 1.85 8.15 6.90
CA ASP A 222 2.55 8.57 5.68
C ASP A 222 3.53 7.47 5.24
N HIS A 223 3.83 7.44 3.94
CA HIS A 223 4.83 6.52 3.39
C HIS A 223 6.13 6.59 4.22
N PRO A 224 6.62 5.47 4.78
CA PRO A 224 7.71 5.50 5.77
C PRO A 224 9.03 6.08 5.27
N ASN A 225 9.20 6.16 3.95
CA ASN A 225 10.38 6.74 3.30
C ASN A 225 10.01 7.42 1.96
N LYS A 226 9.75 8.73 1.97
CA LYS A 226 9.31 9.47 0.77
C LYS A 226 10.41 9.58 -0.31
N SER A 227 11.69 9.64 0.09
CA SER A 227 12.80 9.68 -0.87
C SER A 227 12.99 8.35 -1.59
N TRP A 228 12.80 7.23 -0.88
CA TRP A 228 12.77 5.90 -1.49
C TRP A 228 11.63 5.76 -2.50
N LEU A 229 10.43 6.23 -2.15
CA LEU A 229 9.28 6.20 -3.06
C LEU A 229 9.54 6.98 -4.35
N ALA A 230 10.12 8.18 -4.24
CA ALA A 230 10.49 8.97 -5.40
C ALA A 230 11.50 8.27 -6.32
N LYS A 231 12.48 7.55 -5.75
CA LYS A 231 13.45 6.75 -6.52
C LYS A 231 12.76 5.59 -7.25
N VAL A 232 11.89 4.84 -6.57
CA VAL A 232 11.18 3.70 -7.18
C VAL A 232 10.26 4.16 -8.31
N ASN A 233 9.53 5.26 -8.12
CA ASN A 233 8.69 5.84 -9.17
C ASN A 233 9.54 6.21 -10.40
N ALA A 234 10.67 6.90 -10.21
CA ALA A 234 11.57 7.27 -11.30
C ALA A 234 12.12 6.04 -12.05
N LEU A 235 12.43 4.95 -11.33
CA LEU A 235 12.88 3.69 -11.93
C LEU A 235 11.78 3.01 -12.75
N GLN A 236 10.55 3.01 -12.25
CA GLN A 236 9.39 2.43 -12.95
C GLN A 236 8.98 3.26 -14.16
N GLU A 237 9.02 4.59 -14.09
CA GLU A 237 8.77 5.48 -15.22
C GLU A 237 9.83 5.29 -16.34
N SER A 238 11.09 5.14 -15.96
CA SER A 238 12.21 4.86 -16.88
C SER A 238 12.11 3.48 -17.54
N SER A 239 11.50 2.51 -16.85
CA SER A 239 11.26 1.16 -17.37
C SER A 239 9.99 1.11 -18.25
N SER A 240 8.94 1.84 -17.86
CA SER A 240 7.68 1.93 -18.59
C SER A 240 7.83 2.67 -19.92
N SER A 241 8.72 3.66 -20.01
CA SER A 241 9.03 4.35 -21.27
C SER A 241 9.71 3.45 -22.33
N LYS A 242 10.30 2.31 -21.92
CA LYS A 242 10.80 1.27 -22.83
C LYS A 242 9.75 0.21 -23.21
N MET A 243 8.61 0.17 -22.51
CA MET A 243 7.56 -0.84 -22.63
C MET A 243 6.18 -0.22 -22.98
N LYS A 244 6.11 0.83 -23.80
CA LYS A 244 4.81 1.36 -24.26
C LYS A 244 4.36 0.71 -25.57
N LYS A 245 3.58 -0.37 -25.44
CA LYS A 245 2.42 -0.77 -26.28
C LYS A 245 1.75 -2.00 -25.67
N ASP A 246 1.23 -1.89 -24.45
CA ASP A 246 -0.05 -2.51 -24.11
C ASP A 246 -0.48 -2.12 -22.69
N HIS A 247 -1.75 -1.72 -22.60
CA HIS A 247 -2.53 -1.40 -21.41
C HIS A 247 -2.17 -0.15 -20.60
N ASP A 248 -3.08 0.83 -20.71
CA ASP A 248 -3.45 1.86 -19.73
C ASP A 248 -2.89 1.60 -18.33
N THR A 249 -1.71 2.15 -18.07
CA THR A 249 -1.15 2.28 -16.74
C THR A 249 -1.76 3.51 -16.08
N SER A 250 -3.08 3.50 -15.92
CA SER A 250 -3.70 4.32 -14.88
C SER A 250 -3.13 3.79 -13.57
N HIS A 251 -2.19 4.54 -12.98
CA HIS A 251 -1.75 4.32 -11.62
C HIS A 251 -2.98 4.02 -10.77
N TYR A 252 -2.97 2.86 -10.14
CA TYR A 252 -3.95 2.44 -9.16
C TYR A 252 -3.76 3.36 -7.95
N GLU A 253 -4.30 4.58 -8.03
CA GLU A 253 -4.59 5.45 -6.88
C GLU A 253 -5.73 4.84 -6.04
N ILE A 254 -5.69 3.53 -5.84
CA ILE A 254 -6.71 2.73 -5.17
C ILE A 254 -6.19 2.40 -3.78
N MET A 255 -5.90 3.46 -3.05
CA MET A 255 -6.06 3.43 -1.62
C MET A 255 -7.15 4.44 -1.32
N GLY A 256 -8.28 3.93 -0.81
CA GLY A 256 -9.43 4.72 -0.43
C GLY A 256 -9.00 5.94 0.38
N ASN A 257 -9.75 7.02 0.20
CA ASN A 257 -9.62 8.36 0.74
C ASN A 257 -9.36 8.47 2.28
N PHE A 258 -9.24 7.36 2.99
CA PHE A 258 -8.81 7.26 4.38
C PHE A 258 -7.32 7.59 4.61
N TYR A 259 -6.44 7.38 3.62
CA TYR A 259 -4.97 7.53 3.79
C TYR A 259 -4.38 8.84 3.32
N ARG A 260 -4.99 9.50 2.34
CA ARG A 260 -4.73 10.91 2.11
C ARG A 260 -5.55 11.67 3.14
N GLY A 261 -4.96 11.85 4.32
CA GLY A 261 -5.24 13.04 5.09
C GLY A 261 -5.25 14.23 4.12
N PHE A 262 -6.43 14.79 3.88
CA PHE A 262 -6.59 16.15 3.37
C PHE A 262 -6.02 16.50 1.98
N LYS A 263 -5.88 15.56 1.04
CA LYS A 263 -5.75 15.90 -0.39
C LYS A 263 -6.92 15.37 -1.22
N ARG A 264 -8.08 15.95 -0.89
CA ARG A 264 -9.31 15.91 -1.69
C ARG A 264 -9.01 16.45 -3.08
N GLN A 265 -9.56 15.82 -4.13
CA GLN A 265 -9.62 16.45 -5.44
C GLN A 265 -10.51 17.68 -5.28
N LYS A 266 -9.88 18.84 -5.08
CA LYS A 266 -10.58 20.12 -5.04
C LYS A 266 -10.84 20.51 -6.48
N PHE A 267 -12.06 20.32 -6.96
CA PHE A 267 -12.55 21.07 -8.11
C PHE A 267 -12.89 22.49 -7.63
N GLY A 268 -11.87 23.32 -7.42
CA GLY A 268 -12.04 24.65 -6.81
C GLY A 268 -12.53 24.58 -5.35
N ASN A 269 -13.70 25.16 -5.06
CA ASN A 269 -14.34 25.12 -3.73
C ASN A 269 -15.07 23.80 -3.44
N PHE A 270 -15.07 22.87 -4.40
CA PHE A 270 -15.83 21.63 -4.32
C PHE A 270 -15.08 20.57 -3.52
N VAL A 271 -15.75 19.99 -2.52
CA VAL A 271 -15.28 18.82 -1.77
C VAL A 271 -16.26 17.68 -2.02
N ILE A 272 -15.81 16.66 -2.76
CA ILE A 272 -16.59 15.44 -3.01
C ILE A 272 -16.74 14.67 -1.69
N PRO A 273 -17.96 14.20 -1.35
CA PRO A 273 -18.17 13.36 -0.17
C PRO A 273 -17.50 11.98 -0.31
N GLU A 274 -17.14 11.36 0.80
CA GLU A 274 -16.42 10.09 0.81
C GLU A 274 -17.31 8.92 0.32
N ILE A 275 -16.71 7.97 -0.39
CA ILE A 275 -17.37 6.73 -0.82
C ILE A 275 -17.75 5.94 0.42
N ARG A 276 -19.05 5.89 0.71
CA ARG A 276 -19.58 5.23 1.90
C ARG A 276 -20.88 4.52 1.60
N THR A 277 -20.94 3.23 1.89
CA THR A 277 -22.18 2.45 1.79
C THR A 277 -22.76 2.23 3.19
N PHE A 278 -23.85 2.92 3.51
CA PHE A 278 -24.54 2.77 4.79
C PHE A 278 -25.61 1.68 4.71
N GLY A 279 -25.66 0.80 5.72
CA GLY A 279 -26.75 -0.17 5.85
C GLY A 279 -26.62 -1.46 5.03
N SER A 280 -25.49 -1.71 4.37
CA SER A 280 -25.32 -2.95 3.59
C SER A 280 -25.37 -4.20 4.46
N LYS A 281 -25.86 -5.32 3.91
CA LYS A 281 -25.80 -6.62 4.59
C LYS A 281 -24.35 -7.09 4.73
N LYS A 282 -24.07 -7.98 5.69
CA LYS A 282 -22.70 -8.51 5.93
C LYS A 282 -22.13 -9.31 4.73
N GLU A 283 -22.99 -9.66 3.78
CA GLU A 283 -22.69 -10.52 2.63
C GLU A 283 -22.69 -9.75 1.29
N SER A 284 -23.09 -8.48 1.26
CA SER A 284 -23.07 -7.70 0.02
C SER A 284 -21.69 -7.08 -0.22
N TYR A 285 -21.29 -7.07 -1.49
CA TYR A 285 -20.06 -6.42 -1.94
C TYR A 285 -20.33 -4.92 -2.06
N THR A 286 -19.53 -4.07 -1.41
CA THR A 286 -19.74 -2.62 -1.46
C THR A 286 -18.76 -1.95 -2.41
N THR A 287 -19.08 -0.74 -2.86
CA THR A 287 -18.18 0.04 -3.73
C THR A 287 -16.80 0.35 -3.11
N GLU A 288 -16.65 0.20 -1.80
CA GLU A 288 -15.37 0.37 -1.09
C GLU A 288 -14.42 -0.83 -1.28
N GLU A 289 -14.96 -2.00 -1.64
CA GLU A 289 -14.20 -3.25 -1.76
C GLU A 289 -13.63 -3.47 -3.17
N ILE A 290 -14.17 -2.77 -4.17
CA ILE A 290 -13.72 -2.84 -5.56
C ILE A 290 -12.34 -2.22 -5.69
N ARG A 291 -11.32 -3.03 -6.02
CA ARG A 291 -9.96 -2.54 -6.28
C ARG A 291 -9.45 -2.83 -7.69
N THR A 292 -9.97 -3.86 -8.35
CA THR A 292 -9.54 -4.24 -9.70
C THR A 292 -10.71 -4.16 -10.68
N LYS A 293 -10.42 -3.89 -11.96
CA LYS A 293 -11.43 -3.99 -13.03
C LYS A 293 -12.01 -5.40 -13.14
N GLN A 294 -11.20 -6.43 -12.85
CA GLN A 294 -11.63 -7.83 -12.79
C GLN A 294 -12.64 -8.05 -11.66
N ASP A 295 -12.33 -7.58 -10.44
CA ASP A 295 -13.26 -7.64 -9.30
C ASP A 295 -14.62 -7.00 -9.60
N LEU A 296 -14.62 -5.88 -10.32
CA LEU A 296 -15.85 -5.18 -10.74
C LEU A 296 -16.69 -6.03 -11.69
N VAL A 297 -16.08 -6.74 -12.64
CA VAL A 297 -16.79 -7.59 -13.60
C VAL A 297 -17.39 -8.80 -12.89
N GLU A 298 -16.67 -9.39 -11.94
CA GLU A 298 -17.12 -10.57 -11.20
C GLU A 298 -18.30 -10.27 -10.25
N HIS A 299 -18.34 -9.07 -9.65
CA HIS A 299 -19.32 -8.73 -8.62
C HIS A 299 -20.32 -7.64 -9.05
N ILE A 300 -20.47 -7.37 -10.36
CA ILE A 300 -21.26 -6.24 -10.88
C ILE A 300 -22.72 -6.23 -10.41
N ASP A 301 -23.30 -7.42 -10.25
CA ASP A 301 -24.69 -7.62 -9.86
C ASP A 301 -24.92 -7.45 -8.35
N ASP A 302 -23.94 -7.81 -7.53
CA ASP A 302 -24.02 -7.79 -6.06
C ASP A 302 -23.56 -6.48 -5.43
N ILE A 303 -22.99 -5.56 -6.24
CA ILE A 303 -22.49 -4.29 -5.73
C ILE A 303 -23.63 -3.37 -5.26
N GLU A 304 -23.60 -3.02 -3.98
CA GLU A 304 -24.43 -1.96 -3.42
C GLU A 304 -23.79 -0.57 -3.64
N PHE A 305 -24.58 0.37 -4.16
CA PHE A 305 -24.15 1.74 -4.38
C PHE A 305 -23.93 2.50 -3.06
N PRO A 306 -22.98 3.45 -3.02
CA PRO A 306 -22.74 4.26 -1.85
C PRO A 306 -23.97 5.14 -1.54
N GLY A 307 -24.21 5.39 -0.25
CA GLY A 307 -25.28 6.27 0.20
C GLY A 307 -25.12 7.71 -0.30
N GLN A 308 -23.89 8.12 -0.58
CA GLN A 308 -23.56 9.37 -1.27
C GLN A 308 -23.07 9.06 -2.69
N LEU A 309 -23.97 9.02 -3.67
CA LEU A 309 -23.65 8.64 -5.06
C LEU A 309 -22.57 9.51 -5.73
N VAL A 310 -22.41 10.75 -5.30
CA VAL A 310 -21.43 11.69 -5.87
C VAL A 310 -19.99 11.20 -5.65
N SER A 311 -19.77 10.42 -4.59
CA SER A 311 -18.48 9.81 -4.28
C SER A 311 -17.96 8.87 -5.38
N ILE A 312 -18.84 8.33 -6.21
CA ILE A 312 -18.52 7.50 -7.37
C ILE A 312 -17.65 8.29 -8.36
N LEU A 313 -17.84 9.60 -8.46
CA LEU A 313 -17.13 10.47 -9.40
C LEU A 313 -15.64 10.59 -9.08
N ASP A 314 -15.20 10.31 -7.85
CA ASP A 314 -13.78 10.37 -7.49
C ASP A 314 -12.93 9.28 -8.15
N SER A 315 -13.54 8.17 -8.60
CA SER A 315 -12.79 7.04 -9.12
C SER A 315 -13.29 6.59 -10.50
N PRO A 316 -12.41 6.38 -11.49
CA PRO A 316 -12.80 6.01 -12.85
C PRO A 316 -13.44 4.61 -12.90
N ILE A 317 -13.08 3.71 -11.98
CA ILE A 317 -13.64 2.36 -11.91
C ILE A 317 -15.10 2.41 -11.46
N LEU A 318 -15.45 3.24 -10.47
CA LEU A 318 -16.83 3.40 -10.05
C LEU A 318 -17.65 4.21 -11.07
N GLN A 319 -17.04 5.15 -11.80
CA GLN A 319 -17.69 5.79 -12.95
C GLN A 319 -18.09 4.74 -14.00
N ASN A 320 -17.22 3.77 -14.29
CA ASN A 320 -17.57 2.65 -15.17
C ASN A 320 -18.71 1.80 -14.60
N LEU A 321 -18.76 1.56 -13.28
CA LEU A 321 -19.90 0.89 -12.64
C LEU A 321 -21.21 1.66 -12.86
N LEU A 322 -21.19 2.99 -12.72
CA LEU A 322 -22.36 3.83 -12.94
C LEU A 322 -22.84 3.77 -14.39
N VAL A 323 -21.92 3.75 -15.35
CA VAL A 323 -22.25 3.61 -16.78
C VAL A 323 -22.85 2.24 -17.09
N LEU A 324 -22.30 1.17 -16.50
CA LEU A 324 -22.71 -0.20 -16.78
C LEU A 324 -24.06 -0.58 -16.17
N ARG A 325 -24.33 -0.15 -14.93
CA ARG A 325 -25.56 -0.54 -14.20
C ARG A 325 -26.63 0.55 -14.16
N CYS A 326 -26.23 1.82 -14.30
CA CYS A 326 -27.05 3.04 -14.29
C CYS A 326 -28.47 2.87 -13.72
N PRO A 327 -28.65 2.74 -12.39
CA PRO A 327 -29.98 2.58 -11.83
C PRO A 327 -30.78 3.88 -12.00
N GLU A 328 -32.08 3.76 -12.21
CA GLU A 328 -32.98 4.88 -12.54
C GLU A 328 -32.91 6.02 -11.50
N PHE A 329 -32.75 5.68 -10.22
CA PHE A 329 -32.62 6.64 -9.12
C PHE A 329 -31.25 7.36 -9.04
N ALA A 330 -30.21 6.88 -9.73
CA ALA A 330 -28.86 7.44 -9.56
C ALA A 330 -28.74 8.84 -10.15
N ILE A 331 -29.36 9.06 -11.31
CA ILE A 331 -29.35 10.36 -11.99
C ILE A 331 -30.11 11.39 -11.15
N GLU A 332 -31.30 11.03 -10.66
CA GLU A 332 -32.11 11.91 -9.81
C GLU A 332 -31.39 12.31 -8.53
N ARG A 333 -30.74 11.34 -7.86
CA ARG A 333 -29.97 11.61 -6.64
C ARG A 333 -28.71 12.45 -6.90
N LEU A 334 -28.03 12.24 -8.03
CA LEU A 334 -26.91 13.09 -8.44
C LEU A 334 -27.39 14.53 -8.69
N ASN A 335 -28.48 14.70 -9.46
CA ASN A 335 -29.07 16.00 -9.74
C ASN A 335 -29.51 16.71 -8.47
N PHE A 336 -30.21 16.02 -7.56
CA PHE A 336 -30.61 16.55 -6.26
C PHE A 336 -29.40 17.03 -5.45
N TRP A 337 -28.32 16.24 -5.43
CA TRP A 337 -27.12 16.63 -4.71
C TRP A 337 -26.44 17.85 -5.34
N PHE A 338 -26.35 17.90 -6.68
CA PHE A 338 -25.79 19.05 -7.39
C PHE A 338 -26.61 20.31 -7.13
N GLU A 339 -27.94 20.23 -7.18
CA GLU A 339 -28.85 21.34 -6.87
C GLU A 339 -28.69 21.81 -5.42
N ALA A 340 -28.70 20.89 -4.46
CA ALA A 340 -28.52 21.20 -3.04
C ALA A 340 -27.16 21.88 -2.78
N LYS A 341 -26.09 21.43 -3.44
CA LYS A 341 -24.75 22.00 -3.24
C LYS A 341 -24.59 23.35 -3.95
N LEU A 342 -25.03 23.48 -5.20
CA LEU A 342 -25.02 24.75 -5.93
C LEU A 342 -25.83 25.83 -5.20
N SER A 343 -27.01 25.45 -4.67
CA SER A 343 -27.84 26.38 -3.89
C SER A 343 -27.18 26.79 -2.57
N SER A 344 -26.47 25.88 -1.90
CA SER A 344 -25.67 26.19 -0.70
C SER A 344 -24.53 27.16 -1.01
N ASP A 345 -23.76 26.90 -2.08
CA ASP A 345 -22.60 27.72 -2.45
C ASP A 345 -23.02 29.13 -2.92
N LEU A 346 -24.14 29.24 -3.65
CA LEU A 346 -24.71 30.54 -4.03
C LEU A 346 -25.19 31.32 -2.80
N ARG A 347 -25.74 30.64 -1.79
CA ARG A 347 -26.14 31.27 -0.52
C ARG A 347 -24.94 31.73 0.31
N GLU A 348 -23.88 30.93 0.38
CA GLU A 348 -22.62 31.32 1.05
C GLU A 348 -21.98 32.55 0.38
N ASN A 349 -21.90 32.59 -0.95
CA ASN A 349 -21.41 33.75 -1.69
C ASN A 349 -22.26 35.03 -1.49
N ASN A 350 -23.57 34.89 -1.28
CA ASN A 350 -24.44 36.03 -0.97
C ASN A 350 -24.23 36.54 0.47
N ASN A 351 -23.93 35.66 1.42
CA ASN A 351 -23.62 36.05 2.79
C ASN A 351 -22.26 36.76 2.91
N ASP A 352 -21.25 36.34 2.16
CA ASP A 352 -19.96 37.03 2.10
C ASP A 352 -20.05 38.44 1.48
N LYS A 353 -20.96 38.63 0.51
CA LYS A 353 -21.26 39.97 -0.02
C LYS A 353 -21.98 40.87 0.99
N ASN A 354 -22.88 40.31 1.82
CA ASN A 354 -23.60 41.08 2.83
C ASN A 354 -22.72 41.47 4.03
N LEU A 355 -21.68 40.69 4.34
CA LEU A 355 -20.67 41.06 5.35
C LEU A 355 -19.76 42.21 4.90
N HIS A 356 -19.54 42.39 3.60
CA HIS A 356 -18.75 43.50 3.07
C HIS A 356 -19.53 44.82 2.91
N ILE A 357 -20.85 44.82 3.10
CA ILE A 357 -21.71 46.03 3.03
C ILE A 357 -22.06 46.54 4.44
N SER A 358 -21.62 45.84 5.50
CA SER A 358 -21.89 46.20 6.90
C SER A 358 -20.63 46.68 7.65
N LEU A 359 -19.86 47.57 7.02
CA LEU A 359 -18.87 48.48 7.62
C LEU A 359 -19.19 49.89 7.12
#